data_AF-A0A254T906-F1
#
_entry.id   AF-A0A254T906-F1
#
_cell.length_a   1.000
_cell.length_b   1.000
_cell.length_c   1.000
_cell.angle_alpha   90.00
_cell.angle_beta   90.00
_cell.angle_gamma   90.00
#
_symmetry.space_group_name_H-M   'P 1'
#
loop_
_entity.id
_entity.type
_entity.pdbx_description
1 polymer ?
#
loop_
_entity_poly.entity_id
_entity_poly.type
_entity_poly.pdbx_seq_one_letter_code
_entity_poly.pdbx_strand_id
1 'polypeptide(L)'
;MTTVHKNKTLATFLAAIFGGLGFHRFYLYGKKDRWAWVHVLLFPLSIFAAFIEALMIGLTADEKWDETHNRDSGRKSDSGWLLVILLVLTFGGGAIAVIAAIARTFDLMFTGGAYG
;
A
#
# COMPACT_ATOMS: atom_id res chain seq x y z
N MET A 1 -9.34 -9.88 -38.34
CA MET A 1 -9.05 -9.59 -36.91
C MET A 1 -10.22 -8.80 -36.35
N THR A 2 -11.02 -9.39 -35.47
CA THR A 2 -12.12 -8.66 -34.81
C THR A 2 -11.55 -7.85 -33.65
N THR A 3 -11.59 -6.52 -33.76
CA THR A 3 -11.16 -5.63 -32.68
C THR A 3 -12.21 -5.64 -31.58
N VAL A 4 -11.83 -6.01 -30.36
CA VAL A 4 -12.74 -5.95 -29.20
C VAL A 4 -13.23 -4.51 -29.01
N HIS A 5 -14.55 -4.33 -29.01
CA HIS A 5 -15.17 -3.02 -28.80
C HIS A 5 -14.96 -2.56 -27.34
N LYS A 6 -14.54 -1.30 -27.14
CA LYS A 6 -14.29 -0.71 -25.82
C LYS A 6 -15.30 0.39 -25.50
N ASN A 7 -15.88 0.35 -24.30
CA ASN A 7 -16.89 1.30 -23.83
C ASN A 7 -16.23 2.46 -23.06
N LYS A 8 -16.52 3.68 -23.50
CA LYS A 8 -16.00 4.91 -22.89
C LYS A 8 -16.54 5.14 -21.48
N THR A 9 -17.81 4.85 -21.21
CA THR A 9 -18.43 5.01 -19.89
C THR A 9 -17.74 4.13 -18.86
N LEU A 10 -17.43 2.89 -19.23
CA LEU A 10 -16.71 1.96 -18.35
C LEU A 10 -15.29 2.45 -18.09
N ALA A 11 -14.57 2.91 -19.12
CA ALA A 11 -13.24 3.48 -18.95
C ALA A 11 -13.25 4.70 -18.00
N THR A 12 -14.23 5.60 -18.16
CA THR A 12 -14.42 6.76 -17.28
C THR A 12 -14.77 6.36 -15.86
N PHE A 13 -15.66 5.38 -15.68
CA PHE A 13 -16.03 4.86 -14.37
C PHE A 13 -14.83 4.23 -13.64
N LEU A 14 -14.05 3.40 -14.34
CA LEU A 14 -12.80 2.83 -13.82
C LEU A 14 -11.79 3.94 -13.46
N ALA A 15 -11.71 5.00 -14.26
CA ALA A 15 -10.84 6.14 -13.96
C ALA A 15 -11.35 6.94 -12.75
N ALA A 16 -12.66 7.08 -12.57
CA ALA A 16 -13.24 7.83 -11.46
C ALA A 16 -13.06 7.12 -10.11
N ILE A 17 -13.30 5.80 -10.05
CA ILE A 17 -13.23 5.03 -8.79
C ILE A 17 -11.83 4.49 -8.53
N PHE A 18 -11.14 4.04 -9.59
CA PHE A 18 -9.85 3.36 -9.50
C PHE A 18 -8.74 4.09 -10.27
N GLY A 19 -8.90 5.40 -10.50
CA GLY A 19 -7.92 6.22 -11.20
C GLY A 19 -6.55 6.19 -10.54
N GLY A 20 -6.52 6.33 -9.20
CA GLY A 20 -5.31 6.23 -8.40
C GLY A 20 -4.63 4.86 -8.45
N LEU A 21 -5.39 3.79 -8.71
CA LEU A 21 -4.86 2.43 -8.90
C LEU A 21 -4.48 2.14 -10.36
N GLY A 22 -4.93 2.96 -11.32
CA GLY A 22 -4.60 2.81 -12.74
C GLY A 22 -5.39 1.74 -13.49
N PHE A 23 -6.47 1.17 -12.95
CA PHE A 23 -7.20 0.06 -13.59
C PHE A 23 -7.79 0.38 -14.98
N HIS A 24 -8.16 1.64 -15.23
CA HIS A 24 -8.61 2.07 -16.56
C HIS A 24 -7.52 1.85 -17.64
N ARG A 25 -6.23 1.90 -17.31
CA ARG A 25 -5.13 1.64 -18.26
C ARG A 25 -5.11 0.17 -18.70
N PHE A 26 -5.32 -0.77 -17.78
CA PHE A 26 -5.41 -2.18 -18.15
C PHE A 26 -6.60 -2.45 -19.07
N TYR A 27 -7.71 -1.75 -18.90
CA TYR A 27 -8.85 -1.85 -19.83
C TYR A 27 -8.50 -1.33 -21.24
N LEU A 28 -7.78 -0.21 -21.33
CA LEU A 28 -7.44 0.44 -22.61
C LEU A 28 -6.25 -0.21 -23.34
N TYR A 29 -5.22 -0.68 -22.62
CA TYR A 29 -3.97 -1.15 -23.22
C TYR A 29 -3.70 -2.65 -22.98
N GLY A 30 -4.50 -3.30 -22.14
CA GLY A 30 -4.38 -4.72 -21.83
C GLY A 30 -3.14 -5.04 -20.99
N LYS A 31 -2.83 -6.34 -20.88
CA LYS A 31 -1.73 -6.85 -20.03
C LYS A 31 -0.32 -6.47 -20.51
N LYS A 32 -0.18 -5.87 -21.70
CA LYS A 32 1.12 -5.46 -22.29
C LYS A 32 1.58 -4.07 -21.84
N ASP A 33 0.75 -3.29 -21.14
CA ASP A 33 1.12 -1.95 -20.67
C ASP A 33 2.12 -2.03 -19.51
N ARG A 34 3.40 -1.74 -19.80
CA ARG A 34 4.47 -1.72 -18.80
C ARG A 34 4.23 -0.69 -17.68
N TRP A 35 3.65 0.46 -18.00
CA TRP A 35 3.41 1.51 -17.01
C TRP A 35 2.29 1.13 -16.05
N ALA A 36 1.26 0.42 -16.54
CA ALA A 36 0.22 -0.11 -15.67
C ALA A 36 0.80 -1.10 -14.65
N TRP A 37 1.74 -1.96 -15.07
CA TRP A 37 2.46 -2.86 -14.16
C TRP A 37 3.38 -2.14 -13.17
N VAL A 38 4.11 -1.10 -13.60
CA VAL A 38 4.92 -0.27 -12.70
C VAL A 38 4.04 0.38 -11.64
N HIS A 39 2.87 0.88 -12.03
CA HIS A 39 1.92 1.50 -11.10
C HIS A 39 1.41 0.50 -10.04
N VAL A 40 1.08 -0.71 -10.47
CA VAL A 40 0.68 -1.83 -9.59
C VAL A 40 1.79 -2.21 -8.60
N LEU A 41 3.06 -2.12 -9.01
CA LEU A 41 4.19 -2.41 -8.13
C LEU A 41 4.50 -1.27 -7.14
N LEU A 42 4.47 -0.02 -7.62
CA LEU A 42 4.79 1.15 -6.82
C LEU A 42 3.74 1.42 -5.73
N PHE A 43 2.48 1.10 -5.99
CA PHE A 43 1.40 1.31 -5.04
C PHE A 43 1.63 0.61 -3.68
N PRO A 44 1.80 -0.72 -3.60
CA PRO A 44 2.10 -1.39 -2.33
C PRO A 44 3.45 -0.98 -1.76
N LEU A 45 4.45 -0.70 -2.61
CA LEU A 45 5.77 -0.23 -2.13
C LEU A 45 5.66 1.10 -1.36
N SER A 46 4.84 2.03 -1.86
CA SER A 46 4.56 3.29 -1.16
C SER A 46 3.86 3.07 0.18
N ILE A 47 2.95 2.10 0.26
CA ILE A 47 2.28 1.75 1.53
C ILE A 47 3.29 1.20 2.54
N PHE A 48 4.19 0.31 2.10
CA PHE A 48 5.23 -0.22 2.97
C PHE A 48 6.21 0.86 3.43
N ALA A 49 6.57 1.82 2.56
CA ALA A 49 7.37 2.96 2.96
C ALA A 49 6.69 3.77 4.07
N ALA A 50 5.38 4.05 3.93
CA ALA A 50 4.60 4.73 4.96
C ALA A 50 4.50 3.92 6.27
N PHE A 51 4.38 2.59 6.20
CA PHE A 51 4.40 1.75 7.40
C PHE A 51 5.75 1.80 8.11
N ILE A 52 6.85 1.74 7.37
CA ILE A 52 8.20 1.85 7.93
C ILE A 52 8.38 3.22 8.59
N GLU A 53 7.95 4.30 7.95
CA GLU A 53 8.00 5.65 8.50
C GLU A 53 7.14 5.78 9.76
N ALA A 54 5.92 5.26 9.75
CA ALA A 54 5.04 5.25 10.92
C ALA A 54 5.65 4.49 12.11
N LEU A 55 6.31 3.35 11.85
CA LEU A 55 7.04 2.60 12.88
C LEU A 55 8.26 3.38 13.38
N MET A 56 9.02 4.01 12.48
CA MET A 56 10.18 4.83 12.86
C MET A 56 9.74 6.00 13.76
N ILE A 57 8.67 6.70 13.40
CA ILE A 57 8.12 7.80 14.19
C ILE A 57 7.61 7.29 15.53
N GLY A 58 6.72 6.29 15.54
CA GLY A 58 6.11 5.83 16.79
C GLY A 58 7.05 5.07 17.72
N LEU A 59 8.17 4.55 17.23
CA LEU A 59 9.23 3.96 18.06
C LEU A 59 10.29 4.98 18.49
N THR A 60 10.25 6.22 17.99
CA THR A 60 11.13 7.28 18.46
C THR A 60 10.72 7.66 19.88
N ALA A 61 11.67 7.64 20.82
CA ALA A 61 11.41 8.03 22.20
C ALA A 61 10.89 9.48 22.29
N ASP A 62 9.94 9.71 23.19
CA ASP A 62 9.26 11.00 23.34
C ASP A 62 10.23 12.14 23.62
N GLU A 63 11.27 11.93 24.42
CA GLU A 63 12.27 12.96 24.71
C GLU A 63 13.04 13.36 23.45
N LYS A 64 13.43 12.37 22.64
CA LYS A 64 14.16 12.61 21.38
C LYS A 64 13.25 13.28 20.34
N TRP A 65 11.98 12.87 20.29
CA TRP A 65 10.98 13.52 19.45
C TRP A 65 10.80 14.99 19.88
N ASP A 66 10.69 15.26 21.18
CA ASP A 66 10.51 16.60 21.70
C ASP A 66 11.73 17.49 21.46
N GLU A 67 12.95 16.98 21.64
CA GLU A 67 14.19 17.71 21.35
C GLU A 67 14.35 18.12 19.87
N THR A 68 13.74 17.35 18.97
CA THR A 68 13.88 17.56 17.52
C THR A 68 12.73 18.36 16.93
N HIS A 69 11.50 18.10 17.36
CA HIS A 69 10.29 18.65 16.74
C HIS A 69 9.46 19.56 17.66
N ASN A 70 9.51 19.39 18.99
CA ASN A 70 8.65 20.13 19.94
C ASN A 70 9.41 21.08 20.88
N ARG A 71 10.66 21.42 20.58
CA ARG A 71 11.56 22.23 21.43
C ARG A 71 10.93 23.50 21.98
N ASP A 72 10.21 24.23 21.14
CA ASP A 72 9.61 25.53 21.48
C ASP A 72 8.11 25.44 21.80
N SER A 73 7.56 24.22 21.88
CA SER A 73 6.13 24.02 22.08
C SER A 73 5.66 24.24 23.52
N GLY A 74 6.58 24.24 24.50
CA GLY A 74 6.27 24.34 25.93
C GLY A 74 5.50 23.14 26.51
N ARG A 75 5.28 22.08 25.71
CA ARG A 75 4.63 20.83 26.12
C ARG A 75 5.57 19.65 25.92
N LYS A 76 5.43 18.62 26.76
CA LYS A 76 6.09 17.33 26.57
C LYS A 76 5.15 16.35 25.89
N SER A 77 5.69 15.53 25.02
CA SER A 77 4.98 14.38 24.45
C SER A 77 4.80 13.32 25.54
N ASP A 78 3.60 12.74 25.59
CA ASP A 78 3.24 11.61 26.43
C ASP A 78 2.54 10.58 25.53
N SER A 79 3.35 9.70 24.94
CA SER A 79 2.89 8.68 24.01
C SER A 79 2.16 7.57 24.77
N GLY A 80 0.82 7.65 24.76
CA GLY A 80 -0.03 6.67 25.42
C GLY A 80 -0.31 5.39 24.61
N TRP A 81 -1.23 4.59 25.13
CA TRP A 81 -1.67 3.31 24.56
C TRP A 81 -2.16 3.36 23.11
N LEU A 82 -2.72 4.51 22.68
CA LEU A 82 -3.16 4.67 21.29
C LEU A 82 -2.00 4.51 20.31
N LEU A 83 -0.82 5.05 20.62
CA LEU A 83 0.36 4.90 19.77
C LEU A 83 0.79 3.44 19.67
N VAL A 84 0.75 2.71 20.78
CA VAL A 84 1.05 1.26 20.82
C VAL A 84 0.10 0.48 19.92
N ILE A 85 -1.20 0.77 19.97
CA ILE A 85 -2.19 0.13 19.09
C ILE A 85 -1.89 0.44 17.62
N LEU A 86 -1.58 1.69 17.29
CA LEU A 86 -1.21 2.07 15.92
C LEU A 86 0.04 1.35 15.43
N LEU A 87 1.07 1.21 16.27
CA LEU A 87 2.29 0.46 15.95
C LEU A 87 2.00 -1.02 15.70
N VAL A 88 1.21 -1.65 16.56
CA VAL A 88 0.84 -3.06 16.42
C VAL A 88 0.01 -3.29 15.16
N LEU A 89 -0.96 -2.43 14.88
CA LEU A 89 -1.77 -2.53 13.66
C LEU A 89 -0.93 -2.31 12.40
N THR A 90 -0.01 -1.34 12.43
CA THR A 90 0.89 -1.06 11.30
C THR A 90 1.84 -2.21 11.04
N PHE A 91 2.54 -2.69 12.08
CA PHE A 91 3.46 -3.82 11.96
C PHE A 91 2.72 -5.11 11.58
N GLY A 92 1.64 -5.42 12.28
CA GLY A 92 0.83 -6.61 12.04
C GLY A 92 0.22 -6.61 10.64
N GLY A 93 -0.36 -5.49 10.20
CA GLY A 93 -0.89 -5.32 8.85
C GLY A 93 0.19 -5.49 7.78
N GLY A 94 1.37 -4.89 7.98
CA GLY A 94 2.51 -5.06 7.09
C GLY A 94 2.99 -6.51 7.01
N ALA A 95 3.15 -7.18 8.15
CA ALA A 95 3.56 -8.58 8.22
C ALA A 95 2.53 -9.51 7.56
N ILE A 96 1.24 -9.32 7.83
CA ILE A 96 0.15 -10.08 7.19
C ILE A 96 0.20 -9.90 5.68
N ALA A 97 0.37 -8.67 5.19
CA ALA A 97 0.43 -8.39 3.76
C ALA A 97 1.61 -9.10 3.08
N VAL A 98 2.80 -9.10 3.70
CA VAL A 98 3.99 -9.79 3.19
C VAL A 98 3.78 -11.31 3.20
N ILE A 99 3.31 -11.87 4.31
CA ILE A 99 3.07 -13.31 4.44
C ILE A 99 2.02 -13.76 3.43
N ALA A 100 0.92 -13.01 3.27
CA ALA A 100 -0.12 -13.31 2.30
C ALA A 100 0.42 -13.25 0.86
N ALA A 101 1.24 -12.26 0.52
CA ALA A 101 1.85 -12.15 -0.80
C ALA A 101 2.78 -13.32 -1.12
N ILE A 102 3.61 -13.73 -0.15
CA ILE A 102 4.51 -14.88 -0.29
C ILE A 102 3.67 -16.16 -0.42
N ALA A 103 2.74 -16.41 0.51
CA ALA A 103 1.88 -17.59 0.48
C ALA A 103 1.14 -17.71 -0.86
N ARG A 104 0.60 -16.60 -1.37
CA ARG A 104 -0.08 -16.56 -2.66
C ARG A 104 0.86 -16.83 -3.84
N THR A 105 2.08 -16.33 -3.79
CA THR A 105 3.07 -16.57 -4.84
C THR A 105 3.44 -18.05 -4.90
N PHE A 106 3.68 -18.68 -3.74
CA PHE A 106 3.94 -20.12 -3.65
C PHE A 106 2.76 -20.96 -4.13
N ASP A 107 1.55 -20.60 -3.72
CA ASP A 107 0.33 -21.25 -4.20
C ASP A 107 0.23 -21.22 -5.73
N LEU A 108 0.41 -20.04 -6.35
CA LEU A 108 0.40 -19.91 -7.80
C LEU A 108 1.50 -20.73 -8.50
N MET A 109 2.70 -20.82 -7.91
CA MET A 109 3.84 -21.52 -8.50
C MET A 109 3.73 -23.04 -8.39
N PHE A 110 3.24 -23.57 -7.26
CA PHE A 110 3.28 -25.01 -6.96
C PHE A 110 1.94 -25.71 -7.12
N THR A 111 0.83 -25.01 -6.91
CA THR A 111 -0.52 -25.61 -6.96
C THR A 111 -1.32 -25.11 -8.16
N GLY A 112 -0.79 -24.12 -8.89
CA GLY A 112 -1.51 -23.44 -9.97
C GLY A 112 -2.64 -22.54 -9.47
N GLY A 113 -2.67 -22.21 -8.17
CA GLY A 113 -3.69 -21.37 -7.56
C GLY A 113 -4.87 -22.12 -6.95
N ALA A 114 -4.71 -23.39 -6.59
CA ALA A 114 -5.79 -24.25 -6.11
C ALA A 114 -6.41 -23.78 -4.78
N TYR A 115 -5.67 -23.01 -3.96
CA TYR A 115 -6.11 -22.58 -2.64
C TYR A 115 -6.54 -21.10 -2.56
N GLY A 116 -6.68 -20.44 -3.71
CA GLY A 116 -7.26 -19.10 -3.81
C GLY A 116 -6.34 -18.07 -4.41
#